data_AF-A0A933WCA3-F1
#
_entry.id   AF-A0A933WCA3-F1
#
_cell.length_a   1.000
_cell.length_b   1.000
_cell.length_c   1.000
_cell.angle_alpha   90.00
_cell.angle_beta   90.00
_cell.angle_gamma   90.00
#
_symmetry.space_group_name_H-M   'P 1'
#
loop_
_entity.id
_entity.type
_entity.pdbx_description
1 polymer ?
#
loop_
_entity_poly.entity_id
_entity_poly.type
_entity_poly.pdbx_seq_one_letter_code
_entity_poly.pdbx_strand_id
1 'polypeptide(L)'
;MKKGDLSPVLVNIGFGNVVSASRVVAIVTPGSAPMKRLREEAKKRGKLIDATEGRRTRSIIVTDSDHIVLSALQAETITQRFIEGKEPFAGEKG
;
A
#
# COMPACT_ATOMS: atom_id res chain seq x y z
N MET A 1 -30.75 2.00 13.42
CA MET A 1 -29.42 1.48 13.02
C MET A 1 -28.58 2.68 12.59
N LYS A 2 -27.49 3.00 13.30
CA LYS A 2 -26.57 4.07 12.86
C LYS A 2 -25.95 3.63 11.54
N LYS A 3 -26.08 4.47 10.51
CA LYS A 3 -25.36 4.34 9.24
C LYS A 3 -23.88 4.18 9.61
N GLY A 4 -23.37 2.96 9.52
CA GLY A 4 -21.97 2.65 9.88
C GLY A 4 -21.10 3.63 9.11
N ASP A 5 -20.16 4.25 9.81
CA ASP A 5 -19.25 5.22 9.23
C ASP A 5 -18.64 4.65 7.93
N LEU A 6 -19.06 5.20 6.79
CA LEU A 6 -18.60 4.82 5.45
C LEU A 6 -17.28 5.54 5.11
N SER A 7 -16.58 6.10 6.09
CA SER A 7 -15.28 6.72 5.86
C SER A 7 -14.28 5.66 5.35
N PRO A 8 -13.66 5.89 4.19
CA PRO A 8 -12.68 4.94 3.66
C PRO A 8 -11.48 4.91 4.60
N VAL A 9 -11.19 3.73 5.15
CA VAL A 9 -10.00 3.51 5.98
C VAL A 9 -8.76 3.62 5.09
N LEU A 10 -7.93 4.62 5.36
CA LEU A 10 -6.64 4.81 4.71
C LEU A 10 -5.53 4.25 5.59
N VAL A 11 -4.58 3.55 5.01
CA VAL A 11 -3.42 3.01 5.73
C VAL A 11 -2.15 3.67 5.21
N ASN A 12 -1.36 4.26 6.11
CA ASN A 12 -0.05 4.82 5.80
C ASN A 12 0.92 3.71 5.38
N ILE A 13 1.57 3.91 4.23
CA ILE A 13 2.55 2.98 3.64
C ILE A 13 3.95 3.61 3.54
N GLY A 14 4.17 4.74 4.21
CA GLY A 14 5.46 5.44 4.31
C GLY A 14 5.46 6.83 3.68
N PHE A 15 6.19 7.77 4.28
CA PHE A 15 6.41 9.13 3.75
C PHE A 15 5.14 9.93 3.45
N GLY A 16 4.06 9.69 4.21
CA GLY A 16 2.77 10.33 3.97
C GLY A 16 1.94 9.69 2.86
N ASN A 17 2.47 8.69 2.15
CA ASN A 17 1.71 7.92 1.18
C ASN A 17 0.72 6.98 1.90
N VAL A 18 -0.49 6.87 1.36
CA VAL A 18 -1.58 6.06 1.90
C VAL A 18 -2.22 5.20 0.83
N VAL A 19 -2.80 4.07 1.23
CA VAL A 19 -3.64 3.22 0.38
C VAL A 19 -5.02 3.03 1.00
N SER A 20 -6.04 2.85 0.17
CA SER A 20 -7.38 2.46 0.63
C SER A 20 -7.34 1.02 1.14
N ALA A 21 -7.62 0.82 2.43
CA ALA A 21 -7.56 -0.50 3.05
C ALA A 21 -8.49 -1.50 2.37
N SER A 22 -9.69 -1.04 1.99
CA SER A 22 -10.72 -1.83 1.31
C SER A 22 -10.35 -2.30 -0.10
N ARG A 23 -9.26 -1.78 -0.68
CA ARG A 23 -8.81 -2.09 -2.05
C ARG A 23 -7.58 -2.98 -2.08
N VAL A 24 -6.97 -3.25 -0.93
CA VAL A 24 -5.77 -4.09 -0.85
C VAL A 24 -6.16 -5.57 -0.80
N VAL A 25 -5.59 -6.34 -1.72
CA VAL A 25 -5.77 -7.79 -1.84
C VAL A 25 -4.63 -8.54 -1.14
N ALA A 26 -3.40 -8.02 -1.23
CA ALA A 26 -2.23 -8.65 -0.62
C ALA A 26 -1.12 -7.65 -0.28
N ILE A 27 -0.33 -7.97 0.74
CA ILE A 27 0.93 -7.32 1.08
C ILE A 27 2.01 -8.41 1.07
N VAL A 28 3.02 -8.25 0.21
CA VAL A 28 4.05 -9.28 -0.04
C VAL A 28 5.45 -8.68 -0.05
N THR A 29 6.46 -9.53 0.16
CA THR A 29 7.88 -9.12 0.14
C THR A 29 8.45 -9.15 -1.29
N PRO A 30 9.37 -8.25 -1.66
CA PRO A 30 9.83 -8.11 -3.06
C PRO A 30 10.94 -9.10 -3.48
N GLY A 31 11.34 -10.03 -2.61
CA GLY A 31 12.63 -10.74 -2.72
C GLY A 31 12.72 -11.83 -3.80
N SER A 32 11.60 -12.27 -4.38
CA SER A 32 11.57 -13.42 -5.29
C SER A 32 11.50 -13.02 -6.77
N ALA A 33 11.95 -13.92 -7.66
CA ALA A 33 11.86 -13.71 -9.11
C ALA A 33 10.41 -13.44 -9.61
N PRO A 34 9.36 -14.13 -9.11
CA PRO A 34 7.97 -13.78 -9.40
C PRO A 34 7.61 -12.34 -9.04
N MET A 35 8.08 -11.83 -7.89
CA MET A 35 7.80 -10.47 -7.45
C MET A 35 8.49 -9.43 -8.33
N LYS A 36 9.72 -9.71 -8.77
CA LYS A 36 10.38 -8.87 -9.79
C LYS A 36 9.54 -8.81 -11.07
N ARG A 37 9.05 -9.95 -11.58
CA ARG A 37 8.19 -9.99 -12.77
C ARG A 37 6.90 -9.20 -12.58
N LEU A 38 6.25 -9.34 -11.43
CA LEU A 38 5.02 -8.61 -11.10
C LEU A 38 5.19 -7.09 -11.23
N ARG A 39 6.29 -6.54 -10.69
CA ARG A 39 6.57 -5.10 -10.80
C ARG A 39 6.85 -4.66 -12.24
N GLU A 40 7.65 -5.42 -12.98
CA GLU A 40 7.96 -5.09 -14.37
C GLU A 40 6.71 -5.13 -15.25
N GLU A 41 5.82 -6.10 -15.02
CA GLU A 41 4.54 -6.17 -15.73
C GLU A 41 3.63 -4.99 -15.39
N ALA A 42 3.47 -4.66 -14.11
CA ALA A 42 2.71 -3.49 -13.70
C ALA A 42 3.28 -2.19 -14.29
N LYS A 43 4.61 -2.06 -14.35
CA LYS A 43 5.27 -0.91 -14.99
C LYS A 43 4.93 -0.83 -16.47
N LYS A 44 5.04 -1.93 -17.21
CA LYS A 44 4.68 -2.01 -18.63
C LYS A 44 3.22 -1.66 -18.89
N ARG A 45 2.34 -2.03 -17.97
CA ARG A 45 0.89 -1.77 -18.03
C ARG A 45 0.49 -0.38 -17.53
N GLY A 46 1.44 0.44 -17.06
CA GLY A 46 1.15 1.75 -16.46
C GLY A 46 0.42 1.67 -15.11
N LYS A 47 0.47 0.52 -14.43
CA LYS A 47 -0.20 0.24 -13.15
C LYS A 47 0.76 0.19 -11.94
N LEU A 48 2.04 0.50 -12.14
CA LEU A 48 3.00 0.58 -11.04
C LEU A 48 2.93 1.96 -10.37
N ILE A 49 2.75 1.98 -9.06
CA ILE A 49 2.86 3.19 -8.24
C ILE A 49 4.10 3.03 -7.36
N ASP A 50 5.06 3.94 -7.50
CA ASP A 50 6.28 3.93 -6.68
C ASP A 50 6.15 4.92 -5.52
N ALA A 51 5.89 4.41 -4.31
CA ALA A 51 5.80 5.18 -3.07
C ALA A 51 7.05 5.00 -2.18
N THR A 52 8.20 4.67 -2.79
CA THR A 52 9.44 4.39 -2.06
C THR A 52 10.28 5.63 -1.73
N GLU A 53 9.99 6.78 -2.34
CA GLU A 53 10.81 8.00 -2.23
C GLU A 53 12.30 7.76 -2.55
N GLY A 54 12.57 6.95 -3.58
CA GLY A 54 13.93 6.59 -4.00
C GLY A 54 14.66 5.61 -3.09
N ARG A 55 13.99 5.06 -2.07
CA ARG A 55 14.56 4.07 -1.16
C ARG A 55 14.37 2.65 -1.69
N ARG A 56 15.10 1.71 -1.07
CA ARG A 56 14.93 0.28 -1.37
C ARG A 56 13.48 -0.15 -1.14
N THR A 57 12.86 -0.74 -2.15
CA THR A 57 11.58 -1.45 -2.01
C THR A 57 11.71 -2.55 -0.96
N ARG A 58 10.87 -2.50 0.08
CA ARG A 58 10.80 -3.50 1.15
C ARG A 58 9.48 -4.25 1.18
N SER A 59 8.46 -3.73 0.52
CA SER A 59 7.16 -4.40 0.35
C SER A 59 6.52 -4.04 -0.99
N ILE A 60 5.59 -4.90 -1.40
CA ILE A 60 4.73 -4.73 -2.56
C ILE A 60 3.29 -4.90 -2.08
N ILE A 61 2.44 -3.95 -2.42
CA ILE A 61 1.00 -3.98 -2.12
C ILE A 61 0.27 -4.23 -3.43
N VAL A 62 -0.60 -5.24 -3.42
CA VAL A 62 -1.45 -5.61 -4.55
C VAL A 62 -2.85 -5.12 -4.29
N THR A 63 -3.42 -4.40 -5.24
CA THR A 63 -4.80 -3.91 -5.15
C THR A 63 -5.74 -4.68 -6.08
N ASP A 64 -7.04 -4.60 -5.81
CA ASP A 64 -8.12 -5.18 -6.63
C ASP A 64 -8.21 -4.59 -8.05
N SER A 65 -7.58 -3.45 -8.28
CA SER A 65 -7.49 -2.77 -9.57
C SER A 65 -6.25 -3.15 -10.40
N ASP A 66 -5.51 -4.17 -9.95
CA ASP A 66 -4.16 -4.58 -10.38
C ASP A 66 -3.08 -3.50 -10.24
N HIS A 67 -3.33 -2.39 -9.55
CA HIS A 67 -2.23 -1.49 -9.21
C HIS A 67 -1.28 -2.21 -8.24
N ILE A 68 0.01 -2.08 -8.55
CA ILE A 68 1.10 -2.58 -7.73
C ILE A 68 1.78 -1.39 -7.10
N VAL A 69 1.67 -1.27 -5.78
CA VAL A 69 2.25 -0.16 -5.03
C VAL A 69 3.54 -0.63 -4.34
N LEU A 70 4.64 0.05 -4.60
CA LEU A 70 5.93 -0.23 -3.96
C LEU A 70 6.08 0.64 -2.72
N SER A 71 6.52 0.05 -1.61
CA SER A 71 6.80 0.80 -0.38
C SER A 71 8.20 0.46 0.15
N ALA A 72 8.82 1.45 0.80
CA ALA A 72 10.06 1.26 1.54
C ALA A 72 9.85 0.75 2.96
N LEU A 73 8.60 0.62 3.44
CA LEU A 73 8.29 -0.02 4.70
C LEU A 73 8.27 -1.54 4.54
N GLN A 74 8.58 -2.25 5.63
CA GLN A 74 8.49 -3.71 5.67
C GLN A 74 7.04 -4.16 5.56
N ALA A 75 6.82 -5.35 4.97
CA ALA A 75 5.49 -5.90 4.79
C ALA A 75 4.79 -6.08 6.14
N GLU A 76 5.53 -6.54 7.14
CA GLU A 76 5.07 -6.74 8.51
C GLU A 76 4.58 -5.43 9.15
N THR A 77 5.30 -4.33 8.96
CA THR A 77 4.89 -2.99 9.46
C THR A 77 3.57 -2.55 8.85
N ILE A 78 3.38 -2.75 7.56
CA ILE A 78 2.15 -2.35 6.87
C ILE A 78 1.00 -3.26 7.32
N THR A 79 1.22 -4.58 7.36
CA THR A 79 0.23 -5.55 7.85
C THR A 79 -0.25 -5.21 9.27
N GLN A 80 0.66 -4.83 10.17
CA GLN A 80 0.30 -4.42 11.52
C GLN A 80 -0.66 -3.22 11.51
N ARG A 81 -0.41 -2.21 10.66
CA ARG A 81 -1.30 -1.03 10.53
C ARG A 81 -2.67 -1.38 9.98
N PHE A 82 -2.74 -2.36 9.06
CA PHE A 82 -4.02 -2.89 8.56
C PHE A 82 -4.83 -3.59 9.65
N ILE A 83 -4.16 -4.34 10.53
CA ILE A 83 -4.79 -5.04 11.65
C ILE A 83 -5.25 -4.05 12.74
N GLU A 84 -4.44 -3.03 13.04
CA GLU A 84 -4.73 -2.04 14.08
C GLU A 84 -5.81 -1.04 13.66
N GLY A 85 -6.07 -0.88 12.36
CA GLY A 85 -7.25 -0.18 11.82
C GLY A 85 -7.40 1.29 12.21
N LYS A 86 -6.36 1.92 12.75
CA LYS A 86 -6.44 3.24 13.39
C LYS A 86 -5.23 4.10 13.07
N GLU A 87 -5.20 4.66 11.88
CA GLU A 87 -4.59 5.98 11.71
C GLU A 87 -5.48 6.74 10.72
N PRO A 88 -6.42 7.58 11.21
CA PRO A 88 -7.02 8.58 10.35
C PRO A 88 -5.88 9.35 9.68
N PHE A 89 -5.96 9.54 8.37
CA PHE A 89 -5.04 10.42 7.69
C PHE A 89 -5.23 11.83 8.25
N ALA A 90 -4.40 12.22 9.22
CA ALA A 90 -4.27 13.60 9.68
C ALA A 90 -3.49 14.37 8.62
N GLY A 91 -4.14 14.61 7.48
CA GLY A 91 -3.78 15.71 6.61
C GLY A 91 -4.06 17.02 7.34
N GLU A 92 -3.11 17.94 7.22
CA GLU A 92 -3.14 19.32 7.73
C GLU A 92 -2.80 19.53 9.20
N LYS A 93 -1.52 19.86 9.44
CA LYS A 93 -1.23 21.16 10.02
C LYS A 93 -0.29 21.91 9.07
N GLY A 94 -0.81 22.99 8.48
CA GLY A 94 0.03 24.12 8.09
C GLY A 94 0.63 24.80 9.30
#